data_AF-X0SJS3-F1
#
_entry.id   AF-X0SJS3-F1
#
_cell.length_a   1.000
_cell.length_b   1.000
_cell.length_c   1.000
_cell.angle_alpha   90.00
_cell.angle_beta   90.00
_cell.angle_gamma   90.00
#
_symmetry.space_group_name_H-M   'P 1'
#
loop_
_entity.id
_entity.type
_entity.pdbx_description
1 polymer ?
#
loop_
_entity_poly.entity_id
_entity_poly.type
_entity_poly.pdbx_seq_one_letter_code
_entity_poly.pdbx_strand_id
1 'polypeptide(L)'
;MKWIDVKAGFWDFWNEFKRVRFGLSGIILLFIFILTVLINSYIVPFPEASSRWRDITYWEDNPTSAPPVWINWFSSAKRAPSLIIEEHTFSEEKMGKIKLTKAVFEYEYPYDLPPLDVIFHGYAKGSPVIMLSIERPDGHIIELVRRPISRSDGKKVRVSIGKDSRIESYNFGVKYEKPEHNRIEREMVKPTSILFSEAKEGILV
;
A
#
# COMPACT_ATOMS: atom_id res chain seq x y z
N MET A 1 35.64 5.21 -49.86
CA MET A 1 36.40 5.57 -48.63
C MET A 1 37.05 4.32 -48.08
N LYS A 2 38.35 4.38 -47.75
CA LYS A 2 39.03 3.23 -47.14
C LYS A 2 38.66 3.18 -45.67
N TRP A 3 38.49 1.99 -45.11
CA TRP A 3 38.17 1.77 -43.68
C TRP A 3 39.13 2.48 -42.70
N ILE A 4 40.37 2.68 -43.14
CA ILE A 4 41.42 3.35 -42.38
C ILE A 4 41.10 4.83 -42.19
N ASP A 5 40.56 5.50 -43.20
CA ASP A 5 40.22 6.93 -43.17
C ASP A 5 39.06 7.19 -42.19
N VAL A 6 38.09 6.26 -42.13
CA VAL A 6 36.96 6.32 -41.20
C VAL A 6 37.43 6.16 -39.75
N LYS A 7 38.35 5.22 -39.50
CA LYS A 7 38.90 4.97 -38.16
C LYS A 7 39.71 6.17 -37.65
N ALA A 8 40.53 6.78 -38.52
CA ALA A 8 41.30 7.96 -38.19
C ALA A 8 40.38 9.15 -37.85
N GLY A 9 39.40 9.45 -38.72
CA GLY A 9 38.45 10.55 -38.48
C GLY A 9 37.63 10.39 -37.19
N PHE A 10 37.27 9.17 -36.81
CA PHE A 10 36.61 8.91 -35.52
C PHE A 10 37.50 9.24 -34.31
N TRP A 11 38.78 8.87 -34.38
CA TRP A 11 39.73 9.14 -33.29
C TRP A 11 40.02 10.63 -33.14
N ASP A 12 40.15 11.35 -34.25
CA ASP A 12 40.32 12.81 -34.25
C ASP A 12 39.12 13.49 -33.61
N PHE A 13 37.90 13.12 -34.04
CA PHE A 13 36.66 13.59 -33.42
C PHE A 13 36.62 13.32 -31.91
N TRP A 14 36.96 12.10 -31.47
CA TRP A 14 36.93 11.75 -30.05
C TRP A 14 37.93 12.55 -29.22
N ASN A 15 39.13 12.79 -29.77
CA ASN A 15 40.17 13.58 -29.13
C ASN A 15 39.79 15.05 -28.99
N GLU A 16 39.07 15.61 -29.99
CA GLU A 16 38.49 16.95 -29.90
C GLU A 16 37.29 17.01 -28.94
N PHE A 17 36.38 16.04 -29.04
CA PHE A 17 35.15 15.97 -28.25
C PHE A 17 35.43 15.93 -26.74
N LYS A 18 36.46 15.18 -26.30
CA LYS A 18 36.88 15.14 -24.89
C LYS A 18 37.27 16.50 -24.32
N ARG A 19 37.66 17.47 -25.15
CA ARG A 19 38.00 18.83 -24.67
C ARG A 19 36.75 19.64 -24.29
N VAL A 20 35.57 19.22 -24.75
CA VAL A 20 34.28 19.86 -24.45
C VAL A 20 33.70 19.28 -23.17
N ARG A 21 33.90 19.96 -22.04
CA ARG A 21 33.48 19.51 -20.71
C ARG A 21 31.98 19.18 -20.61
N PHE A 22 31.12 19.99 -21.22
CA PHE A 22 29.67 19.75 -21.24
C PHE A 22 29.28 18.54 -22.10
N GLY A 23 30.02 18.26 -23.18
CA GLY A 23 29.79 17.09 -24.03
C GLY A 23 30.05 15.78 -23.29
N LEU A 24 31.09 15.74 -22.45
CA LEU A 24 31.38 14.60 -21.59
C LEU A 24 30.27 14.32 -20.57
N SER A 25 29.73 15.36 -19.93
CA SER A 25 28.58 15.22 -19.03
C SER A 25 27.36 14.63 -19.74
N GLY A 26 27.11 15.03 -21.00
CA GLY A 26 26.07 14.46 -21.84
C GLY A 26 26.26 12.97 -22.13
N ILE A 27 27.50 12.54 -22.43
CA ILE A 27 27.80 11.11 -22.61
C ILE A 27 27.61 10.31 -21.33
N ILE A 28 28.03 10.85 -20.18
CA ILE A 28 27.83 10.18 -18.88
C ILE A 28 26.34 10.01 -18.59
N LEU A 29 25.54 11.07 -18.80
CA LEU A 29 24.09 11.01 -18.63
C LEU A 29 23.45 9.98 -19.58
N LEU A 30 23.87 9.98 -20.85
CA LEU A 30 23.40 9.01 -21.84
C LEU A 30 23.73 7.58 -21.42
N PHE A 31 24.95 7.35 -20.94
CA PHE A 31 25.37 6.04 -20.44
C PHE A 31 24.52 5.59 -19.24
N ILE A 32 24.22 6.51 -18.31
CA ILE A 32 23.32 6.25 -17.18
C ILE A 32 21.93 5.86 -17.70
N PHE A 33 21.36 6.57 -18.66
CA PHE A 33 20.05 6.21 -19.21
C PHE A 33 20.04 4.87 -19.93
N ILE A 34 21.07 4.58 -20.72
CA ILE A 34 21.22 3.26 -21.36
C ILE A 34 21.28 2.18 -20.30
N LEU A 35 22.10 2.38 -19.25
CA LEU A 35 22.22 1.43 -18.16
C LEU A 35 20.87 1.20 -17.45
N THR A 36 20.13 2.28 -17.16
CA THR A 36 18.78 2.21 -16.57
C THR A 36 17.83 1.37 -17.43
N VAL A 37 17.85 1.53 -18.75
CA VAL A 37 17.01 0.72 -19.66
C VAL A 37 17.41 -0.75 -19.63
N LEU A 38 18.71 -1.05 -19.64
CA LEU A 38 19.20 -2.43 -19.63
C LEU A 38 18.85 -3.17 -18.33
N ILE A 39 18.90 -2.49 -17.18
CA ILE A 39 18.61 -3.07 -15.87
C ILE A 39 17.14 -2.92 -15.45
N ASN A 40 16.31 -2.28 -16.28
CA ASN A 40 14.91 -1.93 -15.97
C ASN A 40 14.10 -3.15 -15.49
N SER A 41 14.30 -4.31 -16.11
CA SER A 41 13.60 -5.55 -15.74
C SER A 41 13.89 -6.02 -14.31
N TYR A 42 14.99 -5.58 -13.70
CA TYR A 42 15.37 -5.94 -12.33
C TYR A 42 14.99 -4.87 -11.31
N ILE A 43 14.86 -3.60 -11.76
CA ILE A 43 14.60 -2.47 -10.86
C ILE A 43 13.10 -2.15 -10.78
N VAL A 44 12.32 -2.41 -11.83
CA VAL A 44 10.90 -2.06 -11.86
C VAL A 44 10.10 -3.00 -10.93
N PRO A 45 9.43 -2.47 -9.90
CA PRO A 45 8.66 -3.30 -8.96
C PRO A 45 7.45 -3.98 -9.61
N PHE A 46 6.91 -3.40 -10.68
CA PHE A 46 5.70 -3.85 -11.38
C PHE A 46 6.01 -4.14 -12.86
N PRO A 47 6.69 -5.26 -13.17
CA PRO A 47 7.08 -5.58 -14.56
C PRO A 47 5.88 -5.75 -15.49
N GLU A 48 4.72 -6.14 -14.95
CA GLU A 48 3.47 -6.32 -15.71
C GLU A 48 2.63 -5.04 -15.81
N ALA A 49 3.11 -3.90 -15.29
CA ALA A 49 2.36 -2.64 -15.27
C ALA A 49 1.90 -2.21 -16.67
N SER A 50 2.72 -2.43 -17.70
CA SER A 50 2.38 -2.04 -19.07
C SER A 50 1.26 -2.89 -19.67
N SER A 51 1.24 -4.20 -19.42
CA SER A 51 0.22 -5.10 -19.97
C SER A 51 -1.08 -5.03 -19.17
N ARG A 52 -0.98 -4.79 -17.85
CA ARG A 52 -2.11 -4.70 -16.93
C ARG A 52 -2.52 -3.28 -16.58
N TRP A 53 -2.12 -2.27 -17.35
CA TRP A 53 -2.44 -0.87 -17.07
C TRP A 53 -3.95 -0.61 -16.90
N ARG A 54 -4.79 -1.34 -17.65
CA ARG A 54 -6.26 -1.23 -17.61
C ARG A 54 -6.93 -2.25 -16.69
N ASP A 55 -6.17 -3.13 -16.04
CA ASP A 55 -6.68 -4.17 -15.17
C ASP A 55 -6.85 -3.60 -13.75
N ILE A 56 -8.08 -3.23 -13.40
CA ILE A 56 -8.41 -2.69 -12.08
C ILE A 56 -8.07 -3.70 -10.98
N THR A 57 -8.23 -5.01 -11.24
CA THR A 57 -7.98 -6.05 -10.23
C THR A 57 -6.50 -6.21 -9.93
N TYR A 58 -5.62 -5.84 -10.86
CA TYR A 58 -4.17 -5.79 -10.60
C TYR A 58 -3.78 -4.60 -9.70
N TRP A 59 -4.47 -3.46 -9.86
CA TRP A 59 -4.16 -2.23 -9.13
C TRP A 59 -4.98 -2.05 -7.85
N GLU A 60 -6.01 -2.85 -7.61
CA GLU A 60 -7.01 -2.64 -6.55
C GLU A 60 -6.41 -2.57 -5.14
N ASP A 61 -5.28 -3.23 -4.92
CA ASP A 61 -4.58 -3.28 -3.63
C ASP A 61 -3.52 -2.18 -3.47
N ASN A 62 -3.20 -1.46 -4.55
CA ASN A 62 -2.23 -0.38 -4.51
C ASN A 62 -2.93 0.96 -4.24
N PRO A 63 -2.51 1.72 -3.20
CA PRO A 63 -3.09 3.01 -2.93
C PRO A 63 -2.81 4.00 -4.07
N THR A 64 -3.81 4.82 -4.40
CA THR A 64 -3.65 5.88 -5.37
C THR A 64 -2.65 6.91 -4.85
N SER A 65 -1.65 7.25 -5.68
CA SER A 65 -0.66 8.30 -5.36
C SER A 65 0.19 8.00 -4.12
N ALA A 66 0.48 6.73 -3.84
CA ALA A 66 1.38 6.36 -2.76
C ALA A 66 2.80 6.93 -3.01
N PRO A 67 3.37 7.68 -2.05
CA PRO A 67 4.73 8.18 -2.19
C PRO A 67 5.74 7.02 -2.21
N PRO A 68 6.87 7.16 -2.93
CA PRO A 68 7.95 6.19 -2.83
C PRO A 68 8.51 6.07 -1.40
N VAL A 69 8.95 4.88 -1.02
CA VAL A 69 9.48 4.60 0.33
C VAL A 69 10.66 5.48 0.73
N TRP A 70 11.48 5.93 -0.23
CA TRP A 70 12.63 6.81 0.04
C TRP A 70 12.22 8.20 0.54
N ILE A 71 10.94 8.60 0.40
CA ILE A 71 10.45 9.85 1.02
C ILE A 71 10.59 9.81 2.54
N ASN A 72 10.52 8.63 3.16
CA ASN A 72 10.77 8.47 4.60
C ASN A 72 12.21 8.81 5.01
N TRP A 73 13.19 8.83 4.10
CA TRP A 73 14.57 9.23 4.42
C TRP A 73 14.70 10.74 4.65
N PHE A 74 13.82 11.53 4.03
CA PHE A 74 13.85 13.00 4.10
C PHE A 74 12.70 13.58 4.95
N SER A 75 11.74 12.75 5.35
CA SER A 75 10.57 13.15 6.14
C SER A 75 10.84 13.02 7.64
N SER A 76 10.46 14.04 8.41
CA SER A 76 10.44 14.00 9.87
C SER A 76 9.38 13.02 10.39
N ALA A 77 8.19 13.03 9.78
CA ALA A 77 7.13 12.06 10.04
C ALA A 77 7.30 10.82 9.14
N LYS A 78 7.41 9.64 9.75
CA LYS A 78 7.54 8.36 9.07
C LYS A 78 6.16 7.83 8.65
N ARG A 79 6.03 7.50 7.36
CA ARG A 79 4.85 6.86 6.78
C ARG A 79 4.99 5.35 6.81
N ALA A 80 3.90 4.63 7.09
CA ALA A 80 3.87 3.19 6.93
C ALA A 80 4.13 2.81 5.45
N PRO A 81 5.17 2.00 5.15
CA PRO A 81 5.38 1.45 3.82
C PRO A 81 4.33 0.38 3.50
N SER A 82 4.11 0.12 2.20
CA SER A 82 3.30 -1.01 1.77
C SER A 82 3.97 -2.32 2.19
N LEU A 83 3.24 -3.16 2.94
CA LEU A 83 3.70 -4.43 3.48
C LEU A 83 2.60 -5.49 3.27
N ILE A 84 3.02 -6.73 3.02
CA ILE A 84 2.14 -7.90 3.02
C ILE A 84 2.46 -8.70 4.29
N ILE A 85 1.43 -8.95 5.10
CA ILE A 85 1.54 -9.77 6.32
C ILE A 85 0.86 -11.09 6.04
N GLU A 86 1.66 -12.14 5.88
CA GLU A 86 1.16 -13.51 5.66
C GLU A 86 1.14 -14.34 6.95
N GLU A 87 2.04 -14.03 7.88
CA GLU A 87 2.13 -14.72 9.16
C GLU A 87 0.93 -14.38 10.05
N HIS A 88 0.27 -15.41 10.56
CA HIS A 88 -0.90 -15.27 11.40
C HIS A 88 -1.09 -16.48 12.31
N THR A 89 -1.68 -16.24 13.48
CA THR A 89 -2.15 -17.32 14.35
C THR A 89 -3.52 -17.78 13.88
N PHE A 90 -3.65 -19.08 13.64
CA PHE A 90 -4.90 -19.70 13.19
C PHE A 90 -5.47 -20.60 14.27
N SER A 91 -6.74 -20.42 14.61
CA SER A 91 -7.48 -21.34 15.48
C SER A 91 -8.82 -21.71 14.88
N GLU A 92 -9.23 -22.95 15.14
CA GLU A 92 -10.52 -23.49 14.71
C GLU A 92 -11.24 -24.11 15.91
N GLU A 93 -12.45 -23.63 16.17
CA GLU A 93 -13.32 -24.12 17.24
C GLU A 93 -14.62 -24.65 16.64
N LYS A 94 -14.99 -25.88 17.01
CA LYS A 94 -16.27 -26.47 16.62
C LYS A 94 -17.28 -26.30 17.75
N MET A 95 -18.26 -25.45 17.54
CA MET A 95 -19.40 -25.23 18.43
C MET A 95 -20.63 -25.95 17.87
N GLY A 96 -20.71 -27.26 18.11
CA GLY A 96 -21.79 -28.09 17.57
C GLY A 96 -21.77 -28.16 16.04
N LYS A 97 -22.78 -27.58 15.38
CA LYS A 97 -22.85 -27.49 13.91
C LYS A 97 -22.14 -26.25 13.33
N ILE A 98 -21.70 -25.33 14.18
CA ILE A 98 -21.02 -24.10 13.78
C ILE A 98 -19.51 -24.34 13.90
N LYS A 99 -18.78 -23.99 12.85
CA LYS A 99 -17.32 -23.93 12.83
C LYS A 99 -16.91 -22.47 12.91
N LEU A 100 -16.24 -22.09 14.00
CA LEU A 100 -15.60 -20.80 14.15
C LEU A 100 -14.13 -20.93 13.75
N THR A 101 -13.69 -20.07 12.84
CA THR A 101 -12.31 -20.02 12.39
C THR A 101 -11.80 -18.60 12.63
N LYS A 102 -10.73 -18.48 13.41
CA LYS A 102 -10.12 -17.20 13.79
C LYS A 102 -8.70 -17.14 13.23
N ALA A 103 -8.41 -16.08 12.51
CA ALA A 103 -7.05 -15.74 12.07
C ALA A 103 -6.69 -14.41 12.71
N VAL A 104 -5.55 -14.35 13.40
CA VAL A 104 -5.04 -13.14 14.07
C VAL A 104 -3.72 -12.77 13.42
N PHE A 105 -3.66 -11.54 12.91
CA PHE A 105 -2.48 -10.96 12.30
C PHE A 105 -1.91 -9.93 13.27
N GLU A 106 -0.64 -10.08 13.62
CA GLU A 106 0.06 -9.10 14.44
C GLU A 106 0.77 -8.12 13.51
N TYR A 107 0.56 -6.83 13.76
CA TYR A 107 1.21 -5.77 12.99
C TYR A 107 1.89 -4.79 13.94
N GLU A 108 3.22 -4.89 13.99
CA GLU A 108 4.03 -3.89 14.66
C GLU A 108 4.00 -2.60 13.83
N TYR A 109 3.42 -1.54 14.42
CA TYR A 109 3.23 -0.26 13.78
C TYR A 109 4.14 0.81 14.42
N PRO A 110 5.42 0.93 14.00
CA PRO A 110 6.38 1.92 14.51
C PRO A 110 6.41 3.20 13.65
N TYR A 111 5.25 3.69 13.20
CA TYR A 111 5.18 4.83 12.28
C TYR A 111 4.36 5.98 12.86
N ASP A 112 4.69 7.21 12.44
CA ASP A 112 4.02 8.42 12.92
C ASP A 112 2.68 8.64 12.21
N LEU A 113 2.56 8.15 10.97
CA LEU A 113 1.38 8.33 10.13
C LEU A 113 0.73 6.99 9.80
N PRO A 114 -0.62 6.92 9.91
CA PRO A 114 -1.37 5.68 9.72
C PRO A 114 -1.16 5.15 8.30
N PRO A 115 -1.29 3.83 8.09
CA PRO A 115 -1.33 3.29 6.74
C PRO A 115 -2.50 3.90 5.95
N LEU A 116 -2.32 4.03 4.64
CA LEU A 116 -3.37 4.56 3.76
C LEU A 116 -4.61 3.66 3.75
N ASP A 117 -4.39 2.35 3.82
CA ASP A 117 -5.43 1.34 3.93
C ASP A 117 -4.84 0.08 4.58
N VAL A 118 -5.71 -0.79 5.08
CA VAL A 118 -5.39 -2.14 5.50
C VAL A 118 -6.39 -3.05 4.80
N ILE A 119 -5.88 -3.94 3.95
CA ILE A 119 -6.72 -4.77 3.10
C ILE A 119 -6.56 -6.22 3.52
N PHE A 120 -7.66 -6.80 3.97
CA PHE A 120 -7.73 -8.22 4.26
C PHE A 120 -8.13 -9.00 3.02
N HIS A 121 -7.35 -10.04 2.72
CA HIS A 121 -7.62 -11.01 1.67
C HIS A 121 -7.83 -12.39 2.28
N GLY A 122 -8.86 -13.09 1.82
CA GLY A 122 -9.11 -14.46 2.24
C GLY A 122 -9.94 -15.23 1.24
N TYR A 123 -10.08 -16.54 1.47
CA TYR A 123 -10.94 -17.41 0.67
C TYR A 123 -12.03 -17.95 1.56
N ALA A 124 -13.27 -17.79 1.11
CA ALA A 124 -14.43 -18.32 1.81
C ALA A 124 -14.98 -19.52 1.03
N LYS A 125 -15.31 -20.61 1.74
CA LYS A 125 -16.04 -21.76 1.20
C LYS A 125 -17.40 -21.92 1.89
N GLY A 126 -18.45 -22.15 1.11
CA GLY A 126 -19.81 -22.32 1.64
C GLY A 126 -20.51 -20.98 1.87
N SER A 127 -21.18 -20.83 3.01
CA SER A 127 -21.88 -19.59 3.36
C SER A 127 -21.48 -19.04 4.74
N PRO A 128 -20.21 -18.66 4.96
CA PRO A 128 -19.76 -18.14 6.24
C PRO A 128 -20.21 -16.70 6.47
N VAL A 129 -20.25 -16.29 7.74
CA VAL A 129 -20.29 -14.87 8.12
C VAL A 129 -18.86 -14.45 8.40
N ILE A 130 -18.36 -13.47 7.64
CA ILE A 130 -17.05 -12.89 7.95
C ILE A 130 -17.22 -11.79 8.99
N MET A 131 -16.30 -11.75 9.93
CA MET A 131 -16.20 -10.71 10.96
C MET A 131 -14.75 -10.26 11.01
N LEU A 132 -14.53 -8.98 10.76
CA LEU A 132 -13.21 -8.35 10.86
C LEU A 132 -13.25 -7.37 12.04
N SER A 133 -12.32 -7.55 12.96
CA SER A 133 -12.11 -6.65 14.08
C SER A 133 -10.65 -6.21 14.13
N ILE A 134 -10.41 -5.02 14.64
CA ILE A 134 -9.07 -4.51 14.89
C ILE A 134 -8.91 -4.20 16.37
N GLU A 135 -7.75 -4.54 16.92
CA GLU A 135 -7.30 -4.07 18.21
C GLU A 135 -6.44 -2.83 17.99
N ARG A 136 -6.83 -1.73 18.64
CA ARG A 136 -6.16 -0.43 18.54
C ARG A 136 -4.90 -0.40 19.42
N PRO A 137 -4.00 0.59 19.21
CA PRO A 137 -2.84 0.80 20.09
C PRO A 137 -3.20 1.02 21.56
N ASP A 138 -4.41 1.51 21.84
CA ASP A 138 -4.95 1.73 23.19
C ASP A 138 -5.70 0.50 23.77
N GLY A 139 -5.64 -0.66 23.09
CA GLY A 139 -6.26 -1.91 23.52
C GLY A 139 -7.75 -2.04 23.23
N HIS A 140 -8.40 -1.03 22.65
CA HIS A 140 -9.82 -1.15 22.28
C HIS A 140 -9.99 -2.05 21.06
N ILE A 141 -10.90 -3.03 21.17
CA ILE A 141 -11.29 -3.88 20.05
C ILE A 141 -12.55 -3.32 19.39
N ILE A 142 -12.47 -3.06 18.08
CA ILE A 142 -13.60 -2.57 17.28
C ILE A 142 -13.95 -3.60 16.23
N GLU A 143 -15.21 -4.03 16.19
CA GLU A 143 -15.75 -4.77 15.04
C GLU A 143 -15.98 -3.79 13.89
N LEU A 144 -15.27 -4.01 12.79
CA LEU A 144 -15.24 -3.11 11.63
C LEU A 144 -16.17 -3.56 10.52
N VAL A 145 -16.27 -4.86 10.30
CA VAL A 145 -17.06 -5.43 9.21
C VAL A 145 -17.69 -6.73 9.69
N ARG A 146 -19.00 -6.86 9.47
CA ARG A 146 -19.72 -8.11 9.65
C ARG A 146 -20.67 -8.33 8.49
N ARG A 147 -20.38 -9.31 7.63
CA ARG A 147 -21.22 -9.59 6.46
C ARG A 147 -21.36 -11.10 6.19
N PRO A 148 -22.58 -11.59 5.94
CA PRO A 148 -22.77 -12.95 5.43
C PRO A 148 -22.27 -13.02 3.98
N ILE A 149 -21.52 -14.07 3.68
CA ILE A 149 -21.13 -14.40 2.31
C ILE A 149 -22.01 -15.56 1.87
N SER A 150 -22.81 -15.37 0.83
CA SER A 150 -23.69 -16.44 0.32
C SER A 150 -22.99 -17.22 -0.77
N ARG A 151 -22.91 -18.55 -0.61
CA ARG A 151 -22.39 -19.49 -1.63
C ARG A 151 -21.09 -19.03 -2.28
N SER A 152 -20.04 -18.84 -1.48
CA SER A 152 -18.69 -18.68 -2.02
C SER A 152 -18.11 -20.06 -2.27
N ASP A 153 -17.96 -20.42 -3.54
CA ASP A 153 -17.22 -21.61 -3.94
C ASP A 153 -15.74 -21.25 -4.10
N GLY A 154 -15.08 -20.95 -2.97
CA GLY A 154 -13.68 -20.49 -2.98
C GLY A 154 -13.48 -19.10 -3.58
N LYS A 155 -14.49 -18.23 -3.57
CA LYS A 155 -14.35 -16.85 -4.04
C LYS A 155 -13.40 -16.06 -3.14
N LYS A 156 -12.54 -15.24 -3.77
CA LYS A 156 -11.68 -14.28 -3.08
C LYS A 156 -12.55 -13.26 -2.35
N VAL A 157 -12.30 -13.11 -1.07
CA VAL A 157 -12.92 -12.11 -0.20
C VAL A 157 -11.89 -11.03 0.03
N ARG A 158 -12.24 -9.80 -0.37
CA ARG A 158 -11.46 -8.61 -0.13
C ARG A 158 -12.24 -7.68 0.80
N VAL A 159 -11.60 -7.20 1.85
CA VAL A 159 -12.15 -6.20 2.78
C VAL A 159 -11.11 -5.09 2.94
N SER A 160 -11.47 -3.86 2.59
CA SER A 160 -10.62 -2.67 2.74
C SER A 160 -11.09 -1.90 3.95
N ILE A 161 -10.28 -1.82 5.01
CA ILE A 161 -10.65 -1.11 6.23
C ILE A 161 -10.93 0.38 5.93
N GLY A 162 -10.12 1.02 5.09
CA GLY A 162 -10.29 2.41 4.69
C GLY A 162 -11.59 2.70 3.95
N LYS A 163 -12.20 1.69 3.31
CA LYS A 163 -13.48 1.84 2.58
C LYS A 163 -14.68 1.26 3.30
N ASP A 164 -14.54 0.04 3.82
CA ASP A 164 -15.63 -0.80 4.32
C ASP A 164 -15.97 -0.53 5.79
N SER A 165 -15.11 0.17 6.55
CA SER A 165 -15.30 0.40 8.00
C SER A 165 -15.58 1.86 8.39
N ARG A 166 -15.97 2.71 7.44
CA ARG A 166 -16.21 4.15 7.69
C ARG A 166 -17.27 4.40 8.75
N ILE A 167 -18.36 3.62 8.71
CA ILE A 167 -19.50 3.79 9.62
C ILE A 167 -19.07 3.41 11.04
N GLU A 168 -18.40 2.28 11.19
CA GLU A 168 -17.93 1.70 12.44
C GLU A 168 -16.86 2.59 13.07
N SER A 169 -15.93 3.09 12.25
CA SER A 169 -14.90 4.04 12.67
C SER A 169 -15.49 5.38 13.11
N TYR A 170 -16.48 5.91 12.38
CA TYR A 170 -17.22 7.11 12.80
C TYR A 170 -17.96 6.89 14.12
N ASN A 171 -18.69 5.77 14.24
CA ASN A 171 -19.46 5.42 15.44
C ASN A 171 -18.56 5.24 16.67
N PHE A 172 -17.31 4.81 16.47
CA PHE A 172 -16.31 4.81 17.53
C PHE A 172 -15.85 6.24 17.86
N GLY A 173 -15.41 7.00 16.86
CA GLY A 173 -14.81 8.32 17.06
C GLY A 173 -15.77 9.35 17.65
N VAL A 174 -17.05 9.33 17.26
CA VAL A 174 -18.07 10.28 17.75
C VAL A 174 -18.26 10.22 19.27
N LYS A 175 -17.89 9.11 19.93
CA LYS A 175 -17.93 8.96 21.39
C LYS A 175 -16.93 9.88 22.10
N TYR A 176 -15.93 10.35 21.38
CA TYR A 176 -14.87 11.23 21.87
C TYR A 176 -15.00 12.67 21.32
N GLU A 177 -16.11 12.98 20.67
CA GLU A 177 -16.39 14.34 20.18
C GLU A 177 -17.27 15.11 21.15
N LYS A 178 -17.02 16.42 21.28
CA LYS A 178 -17.94 17.30 21.98
C LYS A 178 -19.21 17.50 21.15
N PRO A 179 -20.41 17.52 21.76
CA PRO A 179 -21.69 17.71 21.04
C PRO A 179 -21.71 18.95 20.13
N GLU A 180 -20.96 19.99 20.48
CA GLU A 180 -20.88 21.27 19.76
C GLU A 180 -19.97 21.22 18.52
N HIS A 181 -19.11 20.19 18.39
CA HIS A 181 -18.08 20.08 17.35
C HIS A 181 -18.36 18.98 16.30
N ASN A 182 -19.52 18.31 16.37
CA ASN A 182 -19.87 17.20 15.47
C ASN A 182 -20.29 17.70 14.05
N ARG A 183 -19.35 18.32 13.34
CA ARG A 183 -19.53 18.86 11.98
C ARG A 183 -19.01 17.94 10.87
N ILE A 184 -18.41 16.81 11.22
CA ILE A 184 -17.79 15.90 10.26
C ILE A 184 -18.83 14.89 9.77
N GLU A 185 -19.07 14.89 8.46
CA GLU A 185 -19.89 13.89 7.79
C GLU A 185 -19.19 12.52 7.82
N ARG A 186 -19.98 11.45 7.91
CA ARG A 186 -19.47 10.07 8.03
C ARG A 186 -18.56 9.68 6.86
N GLU A 187 -18.83 10.25 5.70
CA GLU A 187 -18.14 10.04 4.43
C GLU A 187 -16.74 10.65 4.42
N MET A 188 -16.50 11.69 5.23
CA MET A 188 -15.22 12.40 5.31
C MET A 188 -14.24 11.73 6.29
N VAL A 189 -14.73 10.79 7.09
CA VAL A 189 -13.90 10.05 8.04
C VAL A 189 -12.82 9.26 7.32
N LYS A 190 -11.61 9.30 7.89
CA LYS A 190 -10.48 8.44 7.51
C LYS A 190 -10.36 7.31 8.54
N PRO A 191 -10.85 6.10 8.25
CA PRO A 191 -10.84 4.99 9.22
C PRO A 191 -9.45 4.73 9.80
N THR A 192 -8.42 4.66 8.96
CA THR A 192 -7.06 4.33 9.43
C THR A 192 -6.51 5.37 10.39
N SER A 193 -6.82 6.66 10.23
CA SER A 193 -6.44 7.71 11.20
C SER A 193 -7.05 7.47 12.58
N ILE A 194 -8.29 6.98 12.63
CA ILE A 194 -8.97 6.66 13.88
C ILE A 194 -8.39 5.38 14.47
N LEU A 195 -8.24 4.33 13.66
CA LEU A 195 -7.89 2.98 14.14
C LEU A 195 -6.41 2.83 14.55
N PHE A 196 -5.52 3.66 14.00
CA PHE A 196 -4.08 3.65 14.31
C PHE A 196 -3.67 4.82 15.22
N SER A 197 -4.62 5.36 15.99
CA SER A 197 -4.35 6.38 17.02
C SER A 197 -5.03 6.02 18.33
N GLU A 198 -4.51 6.56 19.43
CA GLU A 198 -5.14 6.43 20.74
C GLU A 198 -6.42 7.29 20.84
N ALA A 199 -7.38 6.82 21.62
CA ALA A 199 -8.65 7.48 21.82
C ALA A 199 -8.45 8.80 22.58
N LYS A 200 -8.83 9.91 21.95
CA LYS A 200 -8.71 11.25 22.52
C LYS A 200 -9.81 12.16 21.97
N GLU A 201 -10.01 13.28 22.65
CA GLU A 201 -10.95 14.30 22.19
C GLU A 201 -10.55 14.82 20.80
N GLY A 202 -11.52 14.93 19.89
CA GLY A 202 -11.28 15.42 18.52
C GLY A 202 -10.69 14.38 17.56
N ILE A 203 -10.85 13.09 17.82
CA ILE A 203 -10.30 11.99 17.01
C ILE A 203 -10.85 11.93 15.58
N LEU A 204 -12.00 12.55 15.29
CA LEU A 204 -12.55 12.59 13.93
C LEU A 204 -11.84 13.59 13.01
N VAL A 205 -11.07 14.54 13.57
CA VAL A 205 -10.44 15.68 12.86
C VAL A 205 -8.99 15.36 12.45
#